data_AF-F9W4Q8-F1
#
_entry.id   AF-F9W4Q8-F1
#
_cell.length_a   1.000
_cell.length_b   1.000
_cell.length_c   1.000
_cell.angle_alpha   90.00
_cell.angle_beta   90.00
_cell.angle_gamma   90.00
#
_symmetry.space_group_name_H-M   'P 1'
#
loop_
_entity.id
_entity.type
_entity.pdbx_description
1 polymer ?
#
loop_
_entity_poly.entity_id
_entity_poly.type
_entity_poly.pdbx_seq_one_letter_code
_entity_poly.pdbx_strand_id
1 'polypeptide(L)'
;MKIQFLVFICAVVAVSGAEDGGAVVPRDHNKDEYHRLCNLMKAAVTKWGDGGQGLSEPLKKALGRTLFGNDKGGDLGQLKGVLPSDYNDVEDTPDSRGLWCGDPREGDYIGQNQARWSGHSAPHDMVCLCTAGEKGWPVNRSETSTEKDKLCGQDRTALKAESNQGWGYTRHTGNAHVDATWKATVTHCLDGDGKGEGLKVALGNFIEKLKPSPSRTYPSREQLGEGNATDSDACSGSSARGVCVMYYTNMKPTPWWKVLQEALIDDEKIQAEKRREEEEKRKQQEEERKTDESHEENITSSETTTQGTEKNRIETLHEAIRKYNTTSGTPISLPSSWLLSAVFLF
;
A
#
# COMPACT_ATOMS: atom_id res chain seq x y z
N MET A 1 19.03 -81.30 -32.24
CA MET A 1 18.82 -80.37 -31.11
C MET A 1 17.84 -79.29 -31.56
N LYS A 2 16.65 -79.27 -30.97
CA LYS A 2 15.57 -78.32 -31.32
C LYS A 2 15.66 -77.14 -30.35
N ILE A 3 15.92 -75.95 -30.86
CA ILE A 3 15.83 -74.70 -30.08
C ILE A 3 14.45 -74.11 -30.40
N GLN A 4 13.53 -74.21 -29.45
CA GLN A 4 12.22 -73.59 -29.49
C GLN A 4 12.36 -72.11 -29.12
N PHE A 5 12.05 -71.22 -30.06
CA PHE A 5 11.85 -69.80 -29.77
C PHE A 5 10.49 -69.61 -29.10
N LEU A 6 10.49 -69.28 -27.81
CA LEU A 6 9.32 -68.81 -27.07
C LEU A 6 9.14 -67.32 -27.37
N VAL A 7 8.17 -66.99 -28.22
CA VAL A 7 7.69 -65.61 -28.43
C VAL A 7 6.76 -65.26 -27.27
N PHE A 8 7.26 -64.47 -26.33
CA PHE A 8 6.44 -63.84 -25.29
C PHE A 8 5.63 -62.69 -25.93
N ILE A 9 4.35 -62.94 -26.20
CA ILE A 9 3.39 -61.89 -26.54
C ILE A 9 2.95 -61.23 -25.22
N CYS A 10 3.60 -60.13 -24.87
CA CYS A 10 3.10 -59.23 -23.82
C CYS A 10 1.86 -58.51 -24.37
N ALA A 11 0.67 -58.96 -23.96
CA ALA A 11 -0.56 -58.19 -24.11
C ALA A 11 -0.45 -56.93 -23.24
N VAL A 12 -0.03 -55.82 -23.85
CA VAL A 12 -0.17 -54.49 -23.26
C VAL A 12 -1.65 -54.17 -23.29
N VAL A 13 -2.32 -54.30 -22.14
CA VAL A 13 -3.65 -53.72 -21.93
C VAL A 13 -3.46 -52.22 -22.02
N ALA A 14 -3.75 -51.66 -23.19
CA ALA A 14 -3.92 -50.23 -23.37
C ALA A 14 -5.14 -49.83 -22.53
N VAL A 15 -4.90 -49.46 -21.28
CA VAL A 15 -5.83 -48.59 -20.55
C VAL A 15 -5.82 -47.30 -21.34
N SER A 16 -6.85 -47.13 -22.16
CA SER A 16 -7.23 -45.86 -22.75
C SER A 16 -7.54 -44.96 -21.56
N GLY A 17 -6.53 -44.22 -21.10
CA GLY A 17 -6.76 -43.10 -20.22
C GLY A 17 -7.71 -42.18 -20.96
N ALA A 18 -8.96 -42.14 -20.50
CA ALA A 18 -9.87 -41.09 -20.87
C ALA A 18 -9.10 -39.78 -20.63
N GLU A 19 -8.93 -39.01 -21.70
CA GLU A 19 -8.56 -37.62 -21.61
C GLU A 19 -9.65 -36.98 -20.75
N ASP A 20 -9.38 -36.88 -19.44
CA ASP A 20 -10.11 -35.98 -18.58
C ASP A 20 -9.87 -34.61 -19.21
N GLY A 21 -10.87 -34.15 -19.96
CA GLY A 21 -11.04 -32.77 -20.38
C GLY A 21 -11.21 -31.94 -19.11
N GLY A 22 -10.11 -31.77 -18.39
CA GLY A 22 -10.04 -31.11 -17.10
C GLY A 22 -10.63 -29.73 -17.27
N ALA A 23 -11.81 -29.53 -16.67
CA ALA A 23 -12.46 -28.23 -16.68
C ALA A 23 -11.45 -27.20 -16.17
N VAL A 24 -11.08 -26.24 -17.02
CA VAL A 24 -10.19 -25.14 -16.63
C VAL A 24 -10.87 -24.41 -15.48
N VAL A 25 -10.30 -24.52 -14.29
CA VAL A 25 -10.84 -23.88 -13.08
C VAL A 25 -10.66 -22.37 -13.24
N PRO A 26 -11.73 -21.57 -13.11
CA PRO A 26 -11.64 -20.13 -13.26
C PRO A 26 -10.62 -19.51 -12.30
N ARG A 27 -9.81 -18.59 -12.80
CA ARG A 27 -8.75 -17.91 -12.03
C ARG A 27 -9.06 -16.43 -11.85
N ASP A 28 -8.65 -15.88 -10.72
CA ASP A 28 -8.64 -14.43 -10.48
C ASP A 28 -7.20 -13.95 -10.42
N HIS A 29 -6.70 -13.52 -11.57
CA HIS A 29 -5.33 -13.10 -11.77
C HIS A 29 -5.02 -11.86 -10.93
N ASN A 30 -3.86 -11.84 -10.29
CA ASN A 30 -3.38 -10.74 -9.44
C ASN A 30 -4.29 -10.35 -8.27
N LYS A 31 -5.21 -11.21 -7.84
CA LYS A 31 -6.18 -10.88 -6.77
C LYS A 31 -5.50 -10.40 -5.48
N ASP A 32 -4.48 -11.12 -5.02
CA ASP A 32 -3.80 -10.79 -3.76
C ASP A 32 -2.94 -9.52 -3.88
N GLU A 33 -2.24 -9.38 -5.01
CA GLU A 33 -1.44 -8.22 -5.36
C GLU A 33 -2.30 -6.96 -5.41
N TYR A 34 -3.48 -7.07 -6.05
CA TYR A 34 -4.51 -6.04 -6.07
C TYR A 34 -4.92 -5.65 -4.67
N HIS A 35 -5.32 -6.61 -3.82
CA HIS A 35 -5.79 -6.30 -2.48
C HIS A 35 -4.73 -5.59 -1.62
N ARG A 36 -3.47 -6.03 -1.69
CA ARG A 36 -2.38 -5.42 -0.92
C ARG A 36 -2.07 -4.01 -1.38
N LEU A 37 -1.96 -3.79 -2.69
CA LEU A 37 -1.74 -2.45 -3.23
C LEU A 37 -2.95 -1.53 -2.97
N CYS A 38 -4.17 -2.04 -3.13
CA CYS A 38 -5.40 -1.28 -2.87
C CYS A 38 -5.50 -0.86 -1.40
N ASN A 39 -5.22 -1.76 -0.45
CA ASN A 39 -5.22 -1.43 0.98
C ASN A 39 -4.17 -0.37 1.33
N LEU A 40 -2.98 -0.47 0.73
CA LEU A 40 -1.94 0.55 0.89
C LEU A 40 -2.36 1.91 0.30
N MET A 41 -2.99 1.92 -0.88
CA MET A 41 -3.55 3.15 -1.46
C MET A 41 -4.61 3.77 -0.55
N LYS A 42 -5.52 2.98 0.00
CA LYS A 42 -6.54 3.46 0.96
C LYS A 42 -5.91 4.04 2.21
N ALA A 43 -4.92 3.37 2.79
CA ALA A 43 -4.17 3.87 3.95
C ALA A 43 -3.39 5.16 3.62
N ALA A 44 -2.80 5.26 2.43
CA ALA A 44 -2.10 6.44 1.96
C ALA A 44 -3.06 7.62 1.75
N VAL A 45 -4.25 7.40 1.17
CA VAL A 45 -5.31 8.42 1.06
C VAL A 45 -5.77 8.90 2.42
N THR A 46 -6.03 7.97 3.36
CA THR A 46 -6.44 8.31 4.73
C THR A 46 -5.35 9.13 5.43
N LYS A 47 -4.06 8.78 5.26
CA LYS A 47 -2.94 9.53 5.83
C LYS A 47 -2.73 10.89 5.15
N TRP A 48 -3.01 11.00 3.85
CA TRP A 48 -2.93 12.25 3.11
C TRP A 48 -3.98 13.25 3.60
N GLY A 49 -5.23 12.83 3.81
CA GLY A 49 -6.27 13.67 4.39
C GLY A 49 -6.43 15.02 3.66
N ASP A 50 -6.39 16.12 4.41
CA ASP A 50 -6.47 17.49 3.89
C ASP A 50 -5.13 17.99 3.32
N GLY A 51 -4.71 17.40 2.19
CA GLY A 51 -3.49 17.82 1.48
C GLY A 51 -2.18 17.57 2.24
N GLY A 52 -2.17 16.59 3.14
CA GLY A 52 -1.03 16.23 3.98
C GLY A 52 -0.77 17.23 5.10
N GLN A 53 -1.75 18.05 5.50
CA GLN A 53 -1.59 18.99 6.60
C GLN A 53 -1.20 18.27 7.90
N GLY A 54 -0.20 18.83 8.60
CA GLY A 54 0.30 18.27 9.86
C GLY A 54 1.29 17.10 9.71
N LEU A 55 1.53 16.63 8.48
CA LEU A 55 2.60 15.65 8.21
C LEU A 55 3.97 16.33 8.20
N SER A 56 5.02 15.57 8.52
CA SER A 56 6.37 16.03 8.24
C SER A 56 6.59 16.19 6.73
N GLU A 57 7.46 17.13 6.35
CA GLU A 57 7.78 17.38 4.93
C GLU A 57 8.26 16.12 4.18
N PRO A 58 9.12 15.24 4.73
CA PRO A 58 9.50 14.01 4.07
C PRO A 58 8.31 13.09 3.79
N LEU A 59 7.44 12.88 4.79
CA LEU A 59 6.27 12.01 4.64
C LEU A 59 5.24 12.60 3.67
N LYS A 60 5.05 13.91 3.70
CA LYS A 60 4.18 14.62 2.75
C LYS A 60 4.67 14.42 1.32
N LYS A 61 5.96 14.64 1.03
CA LYS A 61 6.52 14.42 -0.32
C LYS A 61 6.38 12.97 -0.78
N ALA A 62 6.68 12.02 0.11
CA ALA A 62 6.59 10.61 -0.22
C ALA A 62 5.15 10.14 -0.50
N LEU A 63 4.16 10.64 0.25
CA LEU A 63 2.75 10.40 -0.04
C LEU A 63 2.29 11.09 -1.32
N GLY A 64 2.77 12.32 -1.55
CA GLY A 64 2.57 13.02 -2.81
C GLY A 64 3.02 12.17 -4.00
N ARG A 65 4.21 11.60 -3.90
CA ARG A 65 4.74 10.71 -4.93
C ARG A 65 3.98 9.39 -5.03
N THR A 66 3.61 8.80 -3.89
CA THR A 66 2.85 7.55 -3.84
C THR A 66 1.50 7.68 -4.56
N LEU A 67 0.76 8.76 -4.31
CA LEU A 67 -0.60 8.95 -4.83
C LEU A 67 -0.64 9.66 -6.19
N PHE A 68 0.21 10.66 -6.39
CA PHE A 68 0.14 11.55 -7.55
C PHE A 68 1.37 11.42 -8.47
N GLY A 69 2.38 10.66 -8.05
CA GLY A 69 3.61 10.47 -8.81
C GLY A 69 4.56 11.67 -8.81
N ASN A 70 4.32 12.66 -7.94
CA ASN A 70 5.18 13.84 -7.81
C ASN A 70 5.24 14.31 -6.36
N ASP A 71 6.34 14.95 -5.97
CA ASP A 71 6.59 15.36 -4.59
C ASP A 71 5.65 16.46 -4.08
N LYS A 72 5.00 17.21 -4.97
CA LYS A 72 4.06 18.28 -4.59
C LYS A 72 2.69 17.73 -4.19
N GLY A 73 2.38 16.49 -4.60
CA GLY A 73 1.07 15.89 -4.42
C GLY A 73 0.03 16.44 -5.40
N GLY A 74 -1.20 16.58 -4.95
CA GLY A 74 -2.32 17.05 -5.76
C GLY A 74 -3.65 16.97 -5.03
N ASP A 75 -4.72 17.17 -5.79
CA ASP A 75 -6.09 17.07 -5.31
C ASP A 75 -6.64 15.65 -5.50
N LEU A 76 -7.12 15.04 -4.41
CA LEU A 76 -7.70 13.69 -4.45
C LEU A 76 -9.00 13.65 -5.26
N GLY A 77 -9.79 14.72 -5.25
CA GLY A 77 -11.04 14.80 -6.03
C GLY A 77 -10.76 14.70 -7.54
N GLN A 78 -9.77 15.45 -8.03
CA GLN A 78 -9.30 15.38 -9.40
C GLN A 78 -8.74 14.01 -9.75
N LEU A 79 -7.90 13.43 -8.88
CA LEU A 79 -7.33 12.11 -9.09
C LEU A 79 -8.41 11.01 -9.20
N LYS A 80 -9.48 11.11 -8.41
CA LYS A 80 -10.62 10.18 -8.48
C LYS A 80 -11.49 10.41 -9.71
N GLY A 81 -11.68 11.66 -10.12
CA GLY A 81 -12.66 12.03 -11.12
C GLY A 81 -12.24 11.71 -12.56
N VAL A 82 -10.95 11.75 -12.87
CA VAL A 82 -10.46 11.68 -14.25
C VAL A 82 -9.19 10.83 -14.35
N LEU A 83 -9.11 9.98 -15.38
CA LEU A 83 -7.87 9.29 -15.76
C LEU A 83 -6.80 10.33 -16.12
N PRO A 84 -5.56 10.25 -15.57
CA PRO A 84 -4.51 11.20 -15.92
C PRO A 84 -4.28 11.29 -17.43
N SER A 85 -4.16 12.51 -17.95
CA SER A 85 -4.09 12.77 -19.39
C SER A 85 -2.92 12.09 -20.09
N ASP A 86 -1.85 11.75 -19.37
CA ASP A 86 -0.72 11.00 -19.90
C ASP A 86 -1.18 9.69 -20.55
N TYR A 87 -2.25 9.07 -20.04
CA TYR A 87 -2.79 7.82 -20.58
C TYR A 87 -3.57 7.97 -21.90
N ASN A 88 -3.83 9.19 -22.38
CA ASN A 88 -4.57 9.39 -23.63
C ASN A 88 -3.82 8.84 -24.86
N ASP A 89 -2.50 8.71 -24.77
CA ASP A 89 -1.64 8.34 -25.89
C ASP A 89 -1.00 6.96 -25.69
N VAL A 90 -1.50 6.13 -24.75
CA VAL A 90 -0.93 4.77 -24.56
C VAL A 90 -1.03 3.93 -25.82
N GLU A 91 -1.99 4.24 -26.68
CA GLU A 91 -2.24 3.47 -27.89
C GLU A 91 -1.43 3.93 -29.11
N ASP A 92 -0.82 5.12 -29.04
CA ASP A 92 0.01 5.68 -30.12
C ASP A 92 1.47 5.23 -30.03
N THR A 93 1.89 4.75 -28.85
CA THR A 93 3.22 4.20 -28.62
C THR A 93 3.16 2.67 -28.67
N PRO A 94 3.82 2.01 -29.64
CA PRO A 94 3.89 0.55 -29.65
C PRO A 94 4.64 0.08 -28.40
N ASP A 95 4.17 -1.01 -27.81
CA ASP A 95 4.70 -1.55 -26.55
C ASP A 95 4.75 -0.53 -25.40
N SER A 96 3.84 0.43 -25.39
CA SER A 96 3.71 1.40 -24.29
C SER A 96 3.57 0.72 -22.94
N ARG A 97 2.94 -0.46 -22.90
CA ARG A 97 2.81 -1.22 -21.67
C ARG A 97 4.14 -1.76 -21.16
N GLY A 98 4.94 -2.40 -22.03
CA GLY A 98 6.28 -2.85 -21.66
C GLY A 98 7.12 -1.69 -21.14
N LEU A 99 7.11 -0.57 -21.87
CA LEU A 99 7.82 0.64 -21.47
C LEU A 99 7.35 1.17 -20.10
N TRP A 100 6.05 1.21 -19.85
CA TRP A 100 5.49 1.90 -18.67
C TRP A 100 5.44 1.00 -17.43
N CYS A 101 5.26 -0.30 -17.59
CA CYS A 101 5.05 -1.24 -16.50
C CYS A 101 6.23 -2.20 -16.30
N GLY A 102 7.00 -2.45 -17.35
CA GLY A 102 8.03 -3.48 -17.43
C GLY A 102 9.45 -2.96 -17.40
N ASP A 103 9.70 -1.83 -18.06
CA ASP A 103 11.05 -1.31 -18.27
C ASP A 103 11.46 -0.28 -17.20
N PRO A 104 12.78 -0.11 -16.97
CA PRO A 104 13.25 1.00 -16.16
C PRO A 104 12.91 2.31 -16.87
N ARG A 105 12.84 3.41 -16.12
CA ARG A 105 12.76 4.71 -16.75
C ARG A 105 14.03 4.95 -17.56
N GLU A 106 13.90 4.97 -18.88
CA GLU A 106 14.98 5.41 -19.75
C GLU A 106 14.94 6.94 -19.83
N GLY A 107 16.10 7.59 -19.77
CA GLY A 107 16.19 9.04 -19.92
C GLY A 107 15.86 9.50 -21.34
N ASP A 108 16.19 10.75 -21.68
CA ASP A 108 15.91 11.36 -22.99
C ASP A 108 16.61 10.68 -24.20
N TYR A 109 17.36 9.59 -23.99
CA TYR A 109 18.18 8.91 -25.01
C TYR A 109 17.38 8.33 -26.19
N ILE A 110 16.10 7.99 -25.99
CA ILE A 110 15.21 7.50 -27.05
C ILE A 110 14.31 8.59 -27.64
N GLY A 111 14.46 9.85 -27.20
CA GLY A 111 13.61 10.96 -27.66
C GLY A 111 12.13 10.81 -27.29
N GLN A 112 11.79 9.82 -26.46
CA GLN A 112 10.44 9.62 -25.93
C GLN A 112 10.41 10.15 -24.50
N ASN A 113 9.59 11.17 -24.26
CA ASN A 113 9.31 11.62 -22.90
C ASN A 113 8.47 10.56 -22.19
N GLN A 114 9.12 9.67 -21.45
CA GLN A 114 8.44 8.61 -20.71
C GLN A 114 7.69 9.23 -19.51
N ALA A 115 6.43 9.60 -19.76
CA ALA A 115 5.56 10.24 -18.77
C ALA A 115 5.31 9.33 -17.55
N ARG A 116 5.31 8.01 -17.76
CA ARG A 116 5.09 6.99 -16.73
C ARG A 116 6.09 5.86 -16.85
N TRP A 117 6.49 5.31 -15.72
CA TRP A 117 7.46 4.22 -15.63
C TRP A 117 7.09 3.32 -14.46
N SER A 118 7.68 2.13 -14.42
CA SER A 118 7.39 1.16 -13.38
C SER A 118 7.80 1.67 -12.00
N GLY A 119 6.85 1.72 -11.06
CA GLY A 119 7.08 2.33 -9.74
C GLY A 119 7.02 3.86 -9.74
N HIS A 120 6.35 4.47 -10.72
CA HIS A 120 6.02 5.90 -10.73
C HIS A 120 5.16 6.32 -9.53
N SER A 121 4.07 5.60 -9.30
CA SER A 121 3.07 5.87 -8.24
C SER A 121 2.15 4.66 -8.06
N ALA A 122 1.54 4.50 -6.88
CA ALA A 122 0.65 3.38 -6.59
C ALA A 122 -0.57 3.27 -7.55
N PRO A 123 -1.26 4.36 -7.95
CA PRO A 123 -2.32 4.26 -8.96
C PRO A 123 -1.82 3.80 -10.33
N HIS A 124 -0.60 4.20 -10.72
CA HIS A 124 0.00 3.74 -11.98
C HIS A 124 0.28 2.24 -11.94
N ASP A 125 0.87 1.76 -10.85
CA ASP A 125 1.14 0.35 -10.63
C ASP A 125 -0.17 -0.47 -10.63
N MET A 126 -1.27 0.09 -10.11
CA MET A 126 -2.60 -0.52 -10.16
C MET A 126 -3.11 -0.65 -11.60
N VAL A 127 -2.93 0.37 -12.45
CA VAL A 127 -3.27 0.29 -13.88
C VAL A 127 -2.46 -0.80 -14.57
N CYS A 128 -1.16 -0.87 -14.32
CA CYS A 128 -0.28 -1.91 -14.86
C CYS A 128 -0.68 -3.32 -14.42
N LEU A 129 -1.07 -3.49 -13.17
CA LEU A 129 -1.46 -4.78 -12.59
C LEU A 129 -2.82 -5.27 -13.08
N CYS A 130 -3.77 -4.35 -13.29
CA CYS A 130 -5.19 -4.69 -13.42
C CYS A 130 -5.82 -4.37 -14.77
N THR A 131 -5.04 -3.90 -15.75
CA THR A 131 -5.51 -3.70 -17.12
C THR A 131 -5.33 -4.95 -17.97
N ALA A 132 -6.41 -5.35 -18.64
CA ALA A 132 -6.39 -6.42 -19.63
C ALA A 132 -5.31 -6.15 -20.68
N GLY A 133 -4.45 -7.14 -20.86
CA GLY A 133 -3.27 -7.09 -21.70
C GLY A 133 -3.50 -7.39 -23.15
N GLU A 134 -2.40 -7.68 -23.84
CA GLU A 134 -2.40 -7.96 -25.27
C GLU A 134 -3.49 -8.99 -25.59
N LYS A 135 -4.35 -8.64 -26.55
CA LYS A 135 -5.51 -9.46 -26.97
C LYS A 135 -6.51 -9.80 -25.84
N GLY A 136 -6.57 -8.98 -24.80
CA GLY A 136 -7.48 -9.13 -23.66
C GLY A 136 -7.00 -10.11 -22.59
N TRP A 137 -5.76 -10.61 -22.65
CA TRP A 137 -5.23 -11.54 -21.65
C TRP A 137 -5.18 -10.90 -20.24
N PRO A 138 -5.46 -11.61 -19.14
CA PRO A 138 -5.79 -13.03 -19.03
C PRO A 138 -7.29 -13.34 -19.07
N VAL A 139 -8.15 -12.36 -19.37
CA VAL A 139 -9.62 -12.51 -19.29
C VAL A 139 -10.26 -12.77 -20.66
N ASN A 140 -9.44 -12.99 -21.69
CA ASN A 140 -9.90 -13.36 -23.02
C ASN A 140 -10.31 -14.84 -23.08
N ARG A 141 -10.95 -15.26 -24.17
CA ARG A 141 -11.22 -16.69 -24.41
C ARG A 141 -10.00 -17.30 -25.09
N SER A 142 -9.32 -18.24 -24.44
CA SER A 142 -8.18 -18.96 -25.03
C SER A 142 -8.04 -20.36 -24.43
N GLU A 143 -7.06 -21.13 -24.91
CA GLU A 143 -6.72 -22.44 -24.32
C GLU A 143 -6.31 -22.34 -22.84
N THR A 144 -5.78 -21.18 -22.42
CA THR A 144 -5.25 -20.97 -21.07
C THR A 144 -6.14 -20.08 -20.20
N SER A 145 -7.27 -19.61 -20.74
CA SER A 145 -8.15 -18.64 -20.06
C SER A 145 -9.64 -18.87 -20.37
N THR A 146 -10.48 -18.76 -19.34
CA THR A 146 -11.93 -18.97 -19.44
C THR A 146 -12.73 -17.66 -19.39
N GLU A 147 -14.00 -17.71 -19.82
CA GLU A 147 -14.93 -16.58 -19.69
C GLU A 147 -15.22 -16.17 -18.24
N LYS A 148 -14.89 -17.05 -17.28
CA LYS A 148 -15.08 -16.82 -15.85
C LYS A 148 -13.82 -16.30 -15.19
N ASP A 149 -12.71 -16.20 -15.92
CA ASP A 149 -11.48 -15.66 -15.39
C ASP A 149 -11.63 -14.16 -15.13
N LYS A 150 -10.95 -13.72 -14.09
CA LYS A 150 -10.97 -12.35 -13.60
C LYS A 150 -9.56 -11.82 -13.53
N LEU A 151 -9.44 -10.51 -13.59
CA LEU A 151 -8.20 -9.80 -13.31
C LEU A 151 -8.49 -8.76 -12.22
N CYS A 152 -7.81 -8.88 -11.08
CA CYS A 152 -8.03 -8.05 -9.90
C CYS A 152 -9.51 -8.03 -9.44
N GLY A 153 -10.19 -9.17 -9.54
CA GLY A 153 -11.61 -9.31 -9.21
C GLY A 153 -12.59 -8.85 -10.30
N GLN A 154 -12.10 -8.23 -11.38
CA GLN A 154 -12.92 -7.70 -12.48
C GLN A 154 -13.04 -8.71 -13.61
N ASP A 155 -14.24 -8.82 -14.18
CA ASP A 155 -14.48 -9.63 -15.38
C ASP A 155 -14.10 -8.87 -16.67
N ARG A 156 -14.10 -9.59 -17.80
CA ARG A 156 -13.78 -9.01 -19.12
C ARG A 156 -14.70 -7.87 -19.54
N THR A 157 -15.94 -7.82 -19.09
CA THR A 157 -16.89 -6.76 -19.46
C THR A 157 -16.54 -5.48 -18.70
N ALA A 158 -16.25 -5.58 -17.40
CA ALA A 158 -15.77 -4.47 -16.58
C ALA A 158 -14.46 -3.87 -17.12
N LEU A 159 -13.58 -4.70 -17.70
CA LEU A 159 -12.30 -4.28 -18.30
C LEU A 159 -12.38 -3.99 -19.81
N LYS A 160 -13.59 -4.01 -20.41
CA LYS A 160 -13.84 -3.87 -21.85
C LYS A 160 -13.04 -4.81 -22.75
N ALA A 161 -12.59 -5.96 -22.25
CA ALA A 161 -11.74 -6.94 -22.95
C ALA A 161 -12.51 -7.93 -23.86
N GLU A 162 -13.77 -7.63 -24.18
CA GLU A 162 -14.65 -8.55 -24.91
C GLU A 162 -14.28 -8.77 -26.37
N SER A 163 -13.65 -7.77 -27.00
CA SER A 163 -13.22 -7.77 -28.39
C SER A 163 -11.90 -8.50 -28.63
N ASN A 164 -11.34 -9.18 -27.62
CA ASN A 164 -9.99 -9.72 -27.64
C ASN A 164 -8.95 -8.62 -28.01
N GLN A 165 -9.17 -7.43 -27.48
CA GLN A 165 -8.24 -6.30 -27.52
C GLN A 165 -7.82 -5.97 -26.09
N GLY A 166 -6.71 -5.25 -25.96
CA GLY A 166 -6.23 -4.77 -24.68
C GLY A 166 -4.95 -3.97 -24.82
N TRP A 167 -4.36 -3.64 -23.68
CA TRP A 167 -3.17 -2.80 -23.61
C TRP A 167 -1.90 -3.65 -23.59
N GLY A 168 -1.08 -3.53 -24.63
CA GLY A 168 0.12 -4.33 -24.82
C GLY A 168 1.00 -3.79 -25.95
N TYR A 169 1.37 -4.67 -26.88
CA TYR A 169 2.22 -4.35 -28.02
C TYR A 169 1.45 -3.68 -29.15
N THR A 170 0.19 -4.08 -29.35
CA THR A 170 -0.64 -3.60 -30.46
C THR A 170 -1.07 -2.14 -30.25
N ARG A 171 -0.87 -1.31 -31.29
CA ARG A 171 -1.30 0.11 -31.29
C ARG A 171 -2.82 0.23 -31.40
N HIS A 172 -3.35 1.36 -30.93
CA HIS A 172 -4.77 1.74 -31.02
C HIS A 172 -5.74 0.77 -30.34
N THR A 173 -5.27 0.02 -29.34
CA THR A 173 -6.10 -0.93 -28.57
C THR A 173 -6.00 -0.74 -27.06
N GLY A 174 -5.30 0.28 -26.55
CA GLY A 174 -5.01 0.41 -25.11
C GLY A 174 -6.02 1.29 -24.35
N ASN A 175 -6.40 2.43 -24.94
CA ASN A 175 -7.05 3.53 -24.23
C ASN A 175 -8.35 3.11 -23.51
N ALA A 176 -9.22 2.38 -24.20
CA ALA A 176 -10.51 1.96 -23.65
C ALA A 176 -10.36 1.05 -22.42
N HIS A 177 -9.31 0.22 -22.38
CA HIS A 177 -9.08 -0.74 -21.31
C HIS A 177 -8.44 -0.07 -20.11
N VAL A 178 -7.49 0.86 -20.33
CA VAL A 178 -6.91 1.66 -19.25
C VAL A 178 -7.99 2.52 -18.58
N ASP A 179 -8.86 3.19 -19.35
CA ASP A 179 -10.00 3.95 -18.82
C ASP A 179 -10.95 3.07 -18.01
N ALA A 180 -11.26 1.87 -18.52
CA ALA A 180 -12.11 0.92 -17.83
C ALA A 180 -11.49 0.46 -16.50
N THR A 181 -10.21 0.09 -16.49
CA THR A 181 -9.47 -0.28 -15.28
C THR A 181 -9.43 0.86 -14.27
N TRP A 182 -9.20 2.09 -14.72
CA TRP A 182 -9.18 3.24 -13.83
C TRP A 182 -10.49 3.37 -13.07
N LYS A 183 -11.61 3.33 -13.81
CA LYS A 183 -12.97 3.47 -13.26
C LYS A 183 -13.42 2.28 -12.41
N ALA A 184 -13.07 1.06 -12.80
CA ALA A 184 -13.53 -0.16 -12.12
C ALA A 184 -12.67 -0.54 -10.91
N THR A 185 -11.38 -0.19 -10.93
CA THR A 185 -10.40 -0.69 -9.97
C THR A 185 -9.68 0.43 -9.22
N VAL A 186 -9.06 1.38 -9.92
CA VAL A 186 -8.18 2.38 -9.31
C VAL A 186 -8.96 3.35 -8.42
N THR A 187 -10.07 3.89 -8.92
CA THR A 187 -10.94 4.84 -8.20
C THR A 187 -11.40 4.29 -6.86
N HIS A 188 -11.83 3.03 -6.81
CA HIS A 188 -12.27 2.37 -5.58
C HIS A 188 -11.15 2.24 -4.54
N CYS A 189 -9.89 2.13 -4.97
CA CYS A 189 -8.74 2.11 -4.07
C CYS A 189 -8.31 3.51 -3.60
N LEU A 190 -8.80 4.56 -4.27
CA LEU A 190 -8.64 5.94 -3.83
C LEU A 190 -9.75 6.37 -2.87
N ASP A 191 -10.82 5.58 -2.75
CA ASP A 191 -11.80 5.72 -1.67
C ASP A 191 -11.19 5.18 -0.38
N GLY A 192 -10.47 6.07 0.31
CA GLY A 192 -9.92 5.84 1.64
C GLY A 192 -10.97 5.15 2.51
N ASP A 193 -10.53 4.16 3.28
CA ASP A 193 -11.41 3.31 4.06
C ASP A 193 -11.88 3.94 5.38
N GLY A 194 -11.25 5.05 5.80
CA GLY A 194 -11.50 5.71 7.09
C GLY A 194 -11.28 4.79 8.31
N LYS A 195 -10.80 3.56 8.08
CA LYS A 195 -10.76 2.43 9.03
C LYS A 195 -9.61 1.46 8.72
N GLY A 196 -8.74 1.79 7.78
CA GLY A 196 -7.69 0.93 7.27
C GLY A 196 -6.57 0.68 8.25
N GLU A 197 -6.00 -0.52 8.12
CA GLU A 197 -4.70 -0.90 8.65
C GLU A 197 -3.70 0.26 8.53
N GLY A 198 -2.93 0.55 9.59
CA GLY A 198 -2.03 1.71 9.59
C GLY A 198 -1.05 1.68 8.40
N LEU A 199 -0.76 2.85 7.81
CA LEU A 199 0.06 2.99 6.59
C LEU A 199 1.35 2.15 6.59
N LYS A 200 2.06 2.08 7.72
CA LYS A 200 3.28 1.29 7.87
C LYS A 200 3.03 -0.22 7.72
N VAL A 201 1.93 -0.72 8.29
CA VAL A 201 1.54 -2.13 8.20
C VAL A 201 1.11 -2.46 6.78
N ALA A 202 0.28 -1.60 6.16
CA ALA A 202 -0.14 -1.78 4.78
C ALA A 202 1.07 -1.78 3.81
N LEU A 203 2.07 -0.92 4.06
CA LEU A 203 3.31 -0.92 3.29
C LEU A 203 4.13 -2.20 3.48
N GLY A 204 4.25 -2.69 4.71
CA GLY A 204 4.90 -3.98 4.98
C GLY A 204 4.22 -5.12 4.24
N ASN A 205 2.90 -5.21 4.34
CA ASN A 205 2.08 -6.22 3.65
C ASN A 205 2.25 -6.15 2.12
N PHE A 206 2.37 -4.94 1.55
CA PHE A 206 2.66 -4.77 0.12
C PHE A 206 4.06 -5.28 -0.25
N ILE A 207 5.10 -4.88 0.49
CA ILE A 207 6.49 -5.26 0.22
C ILE A 207 6.66 -6.79 0.30
N GLU A 208 6.02 -7.46 1.26
CA GLU A 208 6.05 -8.93 1.39
C GLU A 208 5.52 -9.67 0.15
N LYS A 209 4.68 -9.02 -0.66
CA LYS A 209 4.12 -9.63 -1.88
C LYS A 209 5.04 -9.48 -3.08
N LEU A 210 6.02 -8.59 -3.01
CA LEU A 210 7.01 -8.41 -4.07
C LEU A 210 7.86 -9.67 -4.22
N LYS A 211 7.97 -10.17 -5.44
CA LYS A 211 8.78 -11.36 -5.76
C LYS A 211 10.12 -10.93 -6.34
N PRO A 212 11.27 -11.39 -5.79
CA PRO A 212 12.55 -11.20 -6.44
C PRO A 212 12.53 -11.77 -7.86
N SER A 213 12.96 -10.98 -8.84
CA SER A 213 12.99 -11.37 -10.25
C SER A 213 14.30 -10.92 -10.90
N PRO A 214 15.46 -11.43 -10.45
CA PRO A 214 16.77 -10.96 -10.95
C PRO A 214 16.99 -11.27 -12.44
N SER A 215 17.76 -10.43 -13.14
CA SER A 215 18.45 -10.75 -14.41
C SER A 215 19.95 -10.62 -14.27
N ARG A 216 20.65 -11.03 -15.33
CA ARG A 216 22.05 -10.66 -15.56
C ARG A 216 22.25 -9.14 -15.57
N THR A 217 21.38 -8.40 -16.27
CA THR A 217 21.49 -6.94 -16.40
C THR A 217 21.04 -6.20 -15.15
N TYR A 218 20.01 -6.72 -14.46
CA TYR A 218 19.36 -6.07 -13.34
C TYR A 218 19.21 -7.08 -12.19
N PRO A 219 20.21 -7.21 -11.31
CA PRO A 219 20.21 -8.26 -10.26
C PRO A 219 19.24 -7.97 -9.10
N SER A 220 18.73 -6.75 -8.97
CA SER A 220 17.87 -6.32 -7.86
C SER A 220 16.49 -5.87 -8.34
N ARG A 221 15.92 -6.58 -9.31
CA ARG A 221 14.53 -6.35 -9.70
C ARG A 221 13.56 -7.13 -8.83
N GLU A 222 12.41 -6.52 -8.63
CA GLU A 222 11.30 -7.10 -7.89
C GLU A 222 10.02 -6.96 -8.72
N GLN A 223 9.17 -7.98 -8.72
CA GLN A 223 7.96 -8.02 -9.51
C GLN A 223 6.72 -8.05 -8.61
N LEU A 224 5.71 -7.28 -8.96
CA LEU A 224 4.34 -7.41 -8.46
C LEU A 224 3.45 -7.92 -9.59
N GLY A 225 2.74 -9.02 -9.35
CA GLY A 225 1.79 -9.60 -10.29
C GLY A 225 2.35 -10.77 -11.09
N GLU A 226 1.50 -11.34 -11.94
CA GLU A 226 1.77 -12.49 -12.79
C GLU A 226 2.54 -12.08 -14.05
N GLY A 227 3.56 -12.89 -14.40
CA GLY A 227 4.37 -12.70 -15.60
C GLY A 227 5.78 -13.27 -15.47
N ASN A 228 6.41 -13.60 -16.60
CA ASN A 228 7.81 -14.06 -16.65
C ASN A 228 8.68 -13.01 -17.34
N ALA A 229 9.46 -12.29 -16.54
CA ALA A 229 10.42 -11.32 -17.03
C ALA A 229 11.65 -12.00 -17.65
N THR A 230 12.20 -11.37 -18.68
CA THR A 230 13.55 -11.68 -19.22
C THR A 230 14.48 -10.49 -19.04
N ASP A 231 15.73 -10.62 -19.46
CA ASP A 231 16.71 -9.53 -19.41
C ASP A 231 16.27 -8.27 -20.18
N SER A 232 15.39 -8.42 -21.18
CA SER A 232 15.02 -7.34 -22.12
C SER A 232 13.52 -7.02 -22.21
N ASP A 233 12.67 -7.69 -21.44
CA ASP A 233 11.21 -7.55 -21.58
C ASP A 233 10.49 -8.12 -20.34
N ALA A 234 9.53 -7.36 -19.82
CA ALA A 234 8.67 -7.71 -18.70
C ALA A 234 7.31 -7.00 -18.81
N CYS A 235 6.27 -7.57 -18.18
CA CYS A 235 4.99 -6.90 -17.95
C CYS A 235 4.28 -6.29 -19.17
N SER A 236 4.54 -6.79 -20.39
CA SER A 236 3.96 -6.30 -21.64
C SER A 236 2.48 -6.65 -21.84
N GLY A 237 1.84 -7.33 -20.89
CA GLY A 237 0.44 -7.76 -20.97
C GLY A 237 0.20 -9.00 -21.83
N SER A 238 1.23 -9.56 -22.44
CA SER A 238 1.15 -10.86 -23.13
C SER A 238 1.09 -12.01 -22.13
N SER A 239 0.63 -13.20 -22.55
CA SER A 239 0.62 -14.38 -21.68
C SER A 239 2.02 -14.81 -21.19
N ALA A 240 3.07 -14.49 -21.95
CA ALA A 240 4.45 -14.80 -21.58
C ALA A 240 5.00 -13.80 -20.55
N ARG A 241 4.73 -12.51 -20.73
CA ARG A 241 5.30 -11.42 -19.90
C ARG A 241 4.40 -10.96 -18.77
N GLY A 242 3.13 -11.29 -18.88
CA GLY A 242 2.11 -11.10 -17.88
C GLY A 242 1.64 -9.66 -17.70
N VAL A 243 0.75 -9.51 -16.72
CA VAL A 243 0.12 -8.27 -16.29
C VAL A 243 0.73 -7.92 -14.93
N CYS A 244 1.85 -7.19 -14.94
CA CYS A 244 2.66 -6.98 -13.73
C CYS A 244 3.26 -5.57 -13.66
N VAL A 245 4.02 -5.33 -12.60
CA VAL A 245 4.90 -4.17 -12.40
C VAL A 245 6.30 -4.68 -12.06
N MET A 246 7.32 -4.18 -12.75
CA MET A 246 8.72 -4.57 -12.55
C MET A 246 9.54 -3.43 -11.92
N TYR A 247 9.89 -3.53 -10.64
CA TYR A 247 10.64 -2.49 -9.93
C TYR A 247 12.15 -2.67 -10.12
N TYR A 248 12.82 -1.59 -10.54
CA TYR A 248 14.28 -1.53 -10.70
C TYR A 248 14.92 -0.83 -9.51
N THR A 249 15.15 -1.57 -8.43
CA THR A 249 15.32 -0.90 -7.13
C THR A 249 16.66 -0.21 -6.90
N ASN A 250 17.67 -0.52 -7.73
CA ASN A 250 19.00 0.09 -7.67
C ASN A 250 19.19 1.17 -8.74
N MET A 251 18.12 1.52 -9.47
CA MET A 251 18.14 2.53 -10.51
C MET A 251 17.39 3.79 -10.07
N LYS A 252 17.66 4.89 -10.78
CA LYS A 252 16.89 6.12 -10.64
C LYS A 252 15.89 6.21 -11.80
N PRO A 253 14.67 6.72 -11.52
CA PRO A 253 14.19 7.18 -10.22
C PRO A 253 13.79 6.00 -9.31
N THR A 254 14.03 6.13 -8.00
CA THR A 254 13.71 5.10 -7.01
C THR A 254 12.20 4.84 -6.95
N PRO A 255 11.71 3.59 -6.88
CA PRO A 255 10.27 3.30 -6.79
C PRO A 255 9.59 4.03 -5.62
N TRP A 256 8.35 4.48 -5.82
CA TRP A 256 7.61 5.27 -4.82
C TRP A 256 7.54 4.59 -3.44
N TRP A 257 7.42 3.27 -3.38
CA TRP A 257 7.25 2.54 -2.12
C TRP A 257 8.53 2.52 -1.28
N LYS A 258 9.72 2.55 -1.91
CA LYS A 258 11.00 2.71 -1.19
C LYS A 258 11.10 4.10 -0.60
N VAL A 259 10.73 5.12 -1.36
CA VAL A 259 10.70 6.51 -0.88
C VAL A 259 9.71 6.65 0.29
N LEU A 260 8.56 5.98 0.22
CA LEU A 260 7.59 5.95 1.32
C LEU A 260 8.13 5.23 2.56
N GLN A 261 8.82 4.11 2.38
CA GLN A 261 9.44 3.36 3.47
C GLN A 261 10.48 4.21 4.21
N GLU A 262 11.37 4.87 3.47
CA GLU A 262 12.39 5.78 4.02
C GLU A 262 11.73 6.95 4.77
N ALA A 263 10.71 7.58 4.17
CA ALA A 263 10.03 8.71 4.78
C ALA A 263 9.27 8.35 6.07
N LEU A 264 8.74 7.13 6.19
CA LEU A 264 8.11 6.66 7.43
C LEU A 264 9.14 6.51 8.57
N ILE A 265 10.34 6.03 8.25
CA ILE A 265 11.43 5.90 9.23
C ILE A 265 11.87 7.31 9.70
N ASP A 266 11.98 8.26 8.79
CA ASP A 266 12.38 9.62 9.14
C ASP A 266 11.28 10.38 9.90
N ASP A 267 10.00 10.18 9.56
CA ASP A 267 8.88 10.73 10.32
C ASP A 267 8.90 10.23 11.77
N GLU A 268 9.16 8.94 12.01
CA GLU A 268 9.28 8.39 13.36
C GLU A 268 10.38 9.06 14.18
N LYS A 269 11.53 9.35 13.56
CA LYS A 269 12.64 10.07 14.21
C LYS A 269 12.24 11.52 14.54
N ILE A 270 11.67 12.24 13.58
CA ILE A 270 11.22 13.63 13.75
C ILE A 270 10.18 13.73 14.88
N GLN A 271 9.22 12.81 14.91
CA GLN A 271 8.20 12.78 15.96
C GLN A 271 8.80 12.43 17.33
N ALA A 272 9.81 11.58 17.39
CA ALA A 272 10.51 11.27 18.63
C ALA A 272 11.30 12.48 19.17
N GLU A 273 11.96 13.23 18.30
CA GLU A 273 12.70 14.45 18.65
C GLU A 273 11.75 15.54 19.18
N LYS A 274 10.65 15.82 18.47
CA LYS A 274 9.62 16.77 18.91
C LYS A 274 9.07 16.45 20.30
N ARG A 275 8.77 15.18 20.57
CA ARG A 275 8.29 14.75 21.90
C ARG A 275 9.33 15.00 23.00
N ARG A 276 10.62 14.82 22.71
CA ARG A 276 11.70 15.10 23.67
C ARG A 276 11.82 16.59 23.95
N GLU A 277 11.81 17.42 22.92
CA GLU A 277 11.86 18.87 23.07
C GLU A 277 10.65 19.42 23.84
N GLU A 278 9.45 18.90 23.58
CA GLU A 278 8.24 19.27 24.32
C GLU A 278 8.32 18.86 25.79
N GLU A 279 8.88 17.69 26.09
CA GLU A 279 9.09 17.24 27.46
C GLU A 279 10.13 18.09 28.19
N GLU A 280 11.23 18.45 27.53
CA GLU A 280 12.27 19.33 28.08
C GLU A 280 11.73 20.74 28.35
N LYS A 281 10.96 21.32 27.42
CA LYS A 281 10.28 22.61 27.63
C LYS A 281 9.32 22.55 28.81
N ARG A 282 8.57 21.46 28.96
CA ARG A 282 7.66 21.28 30.10
C ARG A 282 8.42 21.20 31.43
N LYS A 283 9.56 20.52 31.47
CA LYS A 283 10.42 20.44 32.67
C LYS A 283 11.00 21.80 33.03
N GLN A 284 11.51 22.56 32.06
CA GLN A 284 12.02 23.92 32.27
C GLN A 284 10.95 24.85 32.84
N GLN A 285 9.73 24.83 32.28
CA GLN A 285 8.61 25.62 32.80
C GLN A 285 8.19 25.24 34.22
N GLU A 286 8.32 23.96 34.60
CA GLU A 286 8.02 23.50 35.96
C GLU A 286 9.10 23.93 36.96
N GLU A 287 10.38 23.92 36.56
CA GLU A 287 11.50 24.43 37.36
C GLU A 287 11.43 25.95 37.56
N GLU A 288 11.09 26.70 36.52
CA GLU A 288 10.87 28.15 36.60
C GLU A 288 9.74 28.50 37.58
N ARG A 289 8.61 27.78 37.52
CA ARG A 289 7.49 27.98 38.46
C ARG A 289 7.85 27.68 39.91
N LYS A 290 8.63 26.61 40.17
CA LYS A 290 9.09 26.28 41.53
C LYS A 290 10.06 27.30 42.10
N THR A 291 10.82 27.97 41.24
CA THR A 291 11.81 28.98 41.67
C THR A 291 11.13 30.29 42.06
N ASP A 292 10.10 30.72 41.31
CA ASP A 292 9.31 31.93 41.64
C ASP A 292 8.50 31.77 42.94
N GLU A 293 7.90 30.60 43.18
CA GLU A 293 7.15 30.34 44.43
C GLU A 293 8.06 30.34 45.68
N SER A 294 9.35 30.06 45.53
CA SER A 294 10.32 30.05 46.65
C SER A 294 10.84 31.44 47.07
N HIS A 295 10.61 32.47 46.25
CA HIS A 295 11.15 33.81 46.49
C HIS A 295 10.13 34.82 47.09
N GLU A 296 8.85 34.45 47.19
CA GLU A 296 7.80 35.30 47.80
C GLU A 296 7.66 35.15 49.33
N GLU A 297 8.35 34.20 49.98
CA GLU A 297 8.22 33.99 51.44
C GLU A 297 9.16 34.85 52.33
N ASN A 298 9.88 35.84 51.77
CA ASN A 298 10.79 36.67 52.56
C ASN A 298 10.50 38.17 52.48
N ILE A 299 9.27 38.56 52.85
CA ILE A 299 8.98 39.93 53.28
C ILE A 299 8.70 39.91 54.79
N THR A 300 9.72 40.37 55.49
CA THR A 300 9.79 40.75 56.90
C THR A 300 8.53 41.48 57.38
N SER A 301 7.90 41.01 58.46
CA SER A 301 7.03 41.84 59.29
C SER A 301 7.35 41.64 60.76
N SER A 302 7.84 42.72 61.36
CA SER A 302 8.16 42.89 62.77
C SER A 302 7.00 42.54 63.71
N GLU A 303 7.38 42.05 64.89
CA GLU A 303 6.53 41.93 66.07
C GLU A 303 5.95 43.30 66.47
N THR A 304 4.62 43.40 66.58
CA THR A 304 3.99 44.24 67.60
C THR A 304 2.64 43.65 67.99
N THR A 305 2.51 43.38 69.27
CA THR A 305 1.33 42.95 70.02
C THR A 305 0.25 44.03 70.06
N THR A 306 -1.00 43.75 69.69
CA THR A 306 -2.19 44.15 70.48
C THR A 306 -3.46 43.39 70.07
N GLN A 307 -4.31 43.13 71.06
CA GLN A 307 -5.54 42.32 71.06
C GLN A 307 -6.63 42.83 70.12
N GLY A 308 -7.44 41.92 69.56
CA GLY A 308 -8.73 42.26 68.94
C GLY A 308 -9.34 41.13 68.09
N THR A 309 -10.30 40.44 68.67
CA THR A 309 -11.17 39.35 68.19
C THR A 309 -11.71 39.47 66.74
N GLU A 310 -11.35 38.54 65.84
CA GLU A 310 -12.23 37.94 64.80
C GLU A 310 -11.49 36.86 63.97
N LYS A 311 -11.64 35.58 64.32
CA LYS A 311 -11.05 34.45 63.58
C LYS A 311 -12.03 33.28 63.57
N ASN A 312 -12.69 33.01 62.44
CA ASN A 312 -13.24 31.68 62.07
C ASN A 312 -13.96 31.66 60.71
N ARG A 313 -13.25 31.82 59.59
CA ARG A 313 -13.82 31.43 58.27
C ARG A 313 -12.87 31.05 57.12
N ILE A 314 -11.55 31.13 57.28
CA ILE A 314 -10.61 30.83 56.17
C ILE A 314 -9.86 29.49 56.35
N GLU A 315 -9.76 28.95 57.57
CA GLU A 315 -9.03 27.69 57.81
C GLU A 315 -9.77 26.43 57.33
N THR A 316 -11.07 26.50 57.02
CA THR A 316 -11.87 25.32 56.63
C THR A 316 -11.75 24.92 55.16
N LEU A 317 -11.22 25.79 54.27
CA LEU A 317 -11.15 25.50 52.83
C LEU A 317 -9.87 24.73 52.45
N HIS A 318 -8.74 25.04 53.07
CA HIS A 318 -7.45 24.40 52.76
C HIS A 318 -7.33 22.96 53.31
N GLU A 319 -8.10 22.63 54.35
CA GLU A 319 -8.13 21.27 54.92
C GLU A 319 -9.03 20.31 54.13
N ALA A 320 -10.07 20.83 53.46
CA ALA A 320 -10.96 20.04 52.60
C ALA A 320 -10.27 19.57 51.31
N ILE A 321 -9.31 20.35 50.78
CA ILE A 321 -8.61 20.02 49.53
C ILE A 321 -7.49 18.99 49.76
N ARG A 322 -6.83 18.99 50.93
CA ARG A 322 -5.84 17.93 51.27
C ARG A 322 -6.46 16.56 51.53
N LYS A 323 -7.73 16.50 51.94
CA LYS A 323 -8.41 15.24 52.31
C LYS A 323 -8.85 14.40 51.10
N TYR A 324 -8.89 14.95 49.88
CA TYR A 324 -9.27 14.21 48.68
C TYR A 324 -8.10 13.52 47.95
N ASN A 325 -6.84 13.74 48.35
CA ASN A 325 -5.67 13.25 47.61
C ASN A 325 -4.84 12.15 48.31
N THR A 326 -5.30 11.55 49.41
CA THR A 326 -4.53 10.51 50.13
C THR A 326 -5.32 9.26 50.51
N THR A 327 -6.30 8.84 49.71
CA THR A 327 -6.89 7.49 49.88
C THR A 327 -7.30 6.86 48.56
N SER A 328 -6.35 6.20 47.90
CA SER A 328 -6.56 4.88 47.27
C SER A 328 -5.22 4.33 46.79
N GLY A 329 -4.49 3.69 47.71
CA GLY A 329 -3.53 2.67 47.35
C GLY A 329 -4.28 1.36 47.17
N THR A 330 -4.46 0.92 45.93
CA THR A 330 -4.74 -0.49 45.64
C THR A 330 -4.04 -0.85 44.32
N PRO A 331 -3.19 -1.89 44.29
CA PRO A 331 -2.49 -2.30 43.09
C PRO A 331 -3.49 -2.93 42.12
N ILE A 332 -3.50 -2.46 40.87
CA ILE A 332 -4.29 -3.08 39.79
C ILE A 332 -3.57 -4.37 39.40
N SER A 333 -3.97 -5.48 40.01
CA SER A 333 -3.78 -6.82 39.51
C SER A 333 -4.58 -7.01 38.21
N LEU A 334 -3.95 -7.59 37.18
CA LEU A 334 -4.66 -8.12 36.01
C LEU A 334 -5.69 -9.19 36.43
N PRO A 335 -6.87 -9.24 35.80
CA PRO A 335 -7.63 -10.47 35.73
C PRO A 335 -7.35 -11.16 34.40
N SER A 336 -6.55 -12.21 34.49
CA SER A 336 -6.67 -13.38 33.64
C SER A 336 -8.02 -14.06 33.91
N SER A 337 -8.71 -14.39 32.82
CA SER A 337 -9.38 -15.68 32.60
C SER A 337 -10.91 -15.85 32.78
N TRP A 338 -11.53 -16.13 31.63
CA TRP A 338 -12.45 -17.25 31.32
C TRP A 338 -13.92 -17.22 31.76
N LEU A 339 -14.79 -17.55 30.79
CA LEU A 339 -15.99 -18.44 30.79
C LEU A 339 -17.14 -17.82 29.97
N LEU A 340 -17.43 -18.35 28.78
CA LEU A 340 -18.40 -19.43 28.50
C LEU A 340 -19.87 -19.04 28.74
N SER A 341 -20.60 -18.83 27.65
CA SER A 341 -22.02 -19.18 27.44
C SER A 341 -22.39 -18.81 26.00
N ALA A 342 -23.20 -19.52 25.24
CA ALA A 342 -23.71 -20.88 25.25
C ALA A 342 -24.41 -21.01 23.89
N VAL A 343 -24.37 -22.22 23.35
CA VAL A 343 -25.13 -22.70 22.21
C VAL A 343 -26.63 -22.37 22.35
N PHE A 344 -27.27 -21.89 21.28
CA PHE A 344 -28.61 -22.34 20.93
C PHE A 344 -28.76 -22.50 19.40
N LEU A 345 -29.28 -23.66 19.06
CA LEU A 345 -29.66 -24.19 17.75
C LEU A 345 -30.66 -23.28 17.02
N PHE A 346 -30.48 -23.12 15.71
CA PHE A 346 -31.44 -23.54 14.67
C PHE A 346 -30.72 -23.72 13.33
#